data_AF-A0A0B6YU54-F1
#
_entry.id   AF-A0A0B6YU54-F1
#
_cell.length_a   1.000
_cell.length_b   1.000
_cell.length_c   1.000
_cell.angle_alpha   90.00
_cell.angle_beta   90.00
_cell.angle_gamma   90.00
#
_symmetry.space_group_name_H-M   'P 1'
#
loop_
_entity.id
_entity.type
_entity.pdbx_description
1 polymer ?
#
loop_
_entity_poly.entity_id
_entity_poly.type
_entity_poly.pdbx_seq_one_letter_code
_entity_poly.pdbx_strand_id
1 'polypeptide(L)'
;GKLPWIQYNDMIVPDSQFCIQFLNAERTIDLNKHLTPTQIAIGHLLRKTVEDSLYWTIVMWRLIFEKTGIVYRKLGLPSALIWYIRRAARSGLWSHGIGRYSQEEVTQIMEADLAAVSQILGDNNFLFGNDLSDVSEFDCALFGQLCQLVWQMPGT
;
A
#
# COMPACT_ATOMS: atom_id res chain seq x y z
N GLY A 1 -11.31 -15.48 0.89
CA GLY A 1 -11.33 -14.01 1.06
C GLY A 1 -9.91 -13.47 1.06
N LYS A 2 -9.73 -12.17 0.85
CA LYS A 2 -8.44 -11.48 1.02
C LYS A 2 -8.41 -10.76 2.37
N LEU A 3 -7.21 -10.54 2.90
CA LEU A 3 -6.98 -9.67 4.05
C LEU A 3 -6.72 -8.23 3.56
N PRO A 4 -6.97 -7.21 4.41
CA PRO A 4 -7.63 -7.31 5.70
C PRO A 4 -9.16 -7.42 5.59
N TRP A 5 -9.78 -7.90 6.67
CA TRP A 5 -11.23 -7.88 6.92
C TRP A 5 -11.45 -7.74 8.42
N ILE A 6 -12.63 -7.27 8.84
CA ILE A 6 -13.01 -7.19 10.26
C ILE A 6 -14.29 -7.98 10.52
N GLN A 7 -14.41 -8.50 11.74
CA GLN A 7 -15.68 -8.87 12.33
C GLN A 7 -16.07 -7.80 13.34
N TYR A 8 -17.25 -7.22 13.16
CA TYR A 8 -17.81 -6.24 14.09
C TYR A 8 -19.20 -6.69 14.49
N ASN A 9 -19.35 -7.09 15.75
CA ASN A 9 -20.51 -7.88 16.23
C ASN A 9 -20.68 -9.14 15.37
N ASP A 10 -21.86 -9.32 14.77
CA ASP A 10 -22.17 -10.46 13.89
C ASP A 10 -21.96 -10.14 12.40
N MET A 11 -21.39 -8.98 12.06
CA MET A 11 -21.13 -8.58 10.68
C MET A 11 -19.67 -8.80 10.29
N ILE A 12 -19.48 -9.40 9.11
CA ILE A 12 -18.17 -9.56 8.46
C ILE A 12 -18.05 -8.52 7.36
N VAL A 13 -17.05 -7.64 7.48
CA VAL A 13 -16.77 -6.59 6.49
C VAL A 13 -15.41 -6.89 5.84
N PRO A 14 -15.36 -7.21 4.54
CA PRO A 14 -14.11 -7.42 3.81
C PRO A 14 -13.50 -6.09 3.37
N ASP A 15 -12.22 -6.09 2.98
CA ASP A 15 -11.48 -4.95 2.38
C ASP A 15 -11.20 -3.79 3.35
N SER A 16 -9.98 -3.26 3.34
CA SER A 16 -9.58 -2.18 4.25
C SER A 16 -10.43 -0.93 4.10
N GLN A 17 -10.76 -0.52 2.87
CA GLN A 17 -11.52 0.71 2.66
C GLN A 17 -12.98 0.55 3.11
N PHE A 18 -13.60 -0.61 2.85
CA PHE A 18 -14.95 -0.87 3.35
C PHE A 18 -14.97 -1.03 4.86
N CYS A 19 -13.92 -1.60 5.48
CA CYS A 19 -13.78 -1.62 6.93
C CYS A 19 -13.74 -0.20 7.52
N ILE A 20 -12.94 0.70 6.93
CA ILE A 20 -12.86 2.10 7.36
C ILE A 20 -14.21 2.81 7.20
N GLN A 21 -14.85 2.68 6.04
CA GLN A 21 -16.17 3.29 5.78
C GLN A 21 -17.23 2.78 6.76
N PHE A 22 -17.26 1.48 7.03
CA PHE A 22 -18.16 0.87 7.98
C PHE A 22 -17.95 1.44 9.40
N LEU A 23 -16.70 1.48 9.86
CA LEU A 23 -16.37 1.99 11.20
C LEU A 23 -16.64 3.49 11.35
N ASN A 24 -16.36 4.28 10.32
CA ASN A 24 -16.67 5.72 10.29
C ASN A 24 -18.17 5.96 10.45
N ALA A 25 -19.01 5.21 9.73
CA ALA A 25 -20.46 5.30 9.84
C ALA A 25 -20.94 4.84 11.24
N GLU A 26 -20.52 3.67 11.69
CA GLU A 26 -20.92 3.07 12.97
C GLU A 26 -20.52 3.93 14.18
N ARG A 27 -19.37 4.63 14.10
CA ARG A 27 -18.85 5.44 15.20
C ARG A 27 -19.09 6.94 15.02
N THR A 28 -19.70 7.36 13.90
CA THR A 28 -19.87 8.78 13.55
C THR A 28 -18.54 9.53 13.58
N ILE A 29 -17.49 8.90 13.04
CA ILE A 29 -16.15 9.45 12.93
C ILE A 29 -15.89 9.81 11.46
N ASP A 30 -15.25 10.94 11.24
CA ASP A 30 -14.71 11.31 9.93
C ASP A 30 -13.30 11.88 10.12
N LEU A 31 -12.30 11.08 9.73
CA LEU A 31 -10.87 11.47 9.77
C LEU A 31 -10.51 12.48 8.69
N ASN A 32 -11.38 12.71 7.71
CA ASN A 32 -11.14 13.65 6.61
C ASN A 32 -11.92 14.95 6.77
N LYS A 33 -12.65 15.14 7.88
CA LYS A 33 -13.58 16.27 8.08
C LYS A 33 -12.94 17.66 7.95
N HIS A 34 -11.64 17.78 8.23
CA HIS A 34 -10.88 19.03 8.13
C HIS A 34 -10.34 19.30 6.73
N LEU A 35 -10.45 18.33 5.81
CA LEU A 35 -9.93 18.44 4.46
C LEU A 35 -10.90 19.17 3.53
N THR A 36 -10.36 19.97 2.64
CA THR A 36 -11.10 20.58 1.53
C THR A 36 -11.46 19.51 0.48
N PRO A 37 -12.49 19.73 -0.36
CA PRO A 37 -12.85 18.80 -1.45
C PRO A 37 -11.67 18.48 -2.39
N THR A 38 -10.81 19.46 -2.67
CA THR A 38 -9.61 19.26 -3.49
C THR A 38 -8.58 18.36 -2.79
N GLN A 39 -8.35 18.54 -1.49
CA GLN A 39 -7.45 17.68 -0.72
C GLN A 39 -7.97 16.24 -0.65
N ILE A 40 -9.28 16.05 -0.49
CA ILE A 40 -9.91 14.72 -0.55
C ILE A 40 -9.67 14.07 -1.92
N ALA A 41 -9.82 14.82 -3.02
CA ALA A 41 -9.57 14.30 -4.36
C ALA A 41 -8.09 13.92 -4.56
N ILE A 42 -7.15 14.75 -4.10
CA ILE A 42 -5.71 14.46 -4.17
C ILE A 42 -5.36 13.23 -3.32
N GLY A 43 -5.85 13.18 -2.08
CA GLY A 43 -5.63 12.05 -1.17
C GLY A 43 -6.17 10.75 -1.74
N HIS A 44 -7.35 10.78 -2.37
CA HIS A 44 -7.90 9.63 -3.07
C HIS A 44 -6.99 9.12 -4.18
N LEU A 45 -6.49 10.03 -5.03
CA LEU A 45 -5.58 9.67 -6.13
C LEU A 45 -4.27 9.08 -5.59
N LEU A 46 -3.66 9.71 -4.59
CA LEU A 46 -2.43 9.19 -3.97
C LEU A 46 -2.63 7.83 -3.31
N ARG A 47 -3.76 7.63 -2.61
CA ARG A 47 -4.11 6.32 -2.06
C ARG A 47 -4.20 5.27 -3.16
N LYS A 48 -4.88 5.58 -4.27
CA LYS A 48 -4.96 4.68 -5.42
C LYS A 48 -3.59 4.41 -6.05
N THR A 49 -2.72 5.41 -6.14
CA THR A 49 -1.33 5.25 -6.60
C THR A 49 -0.57 4.26 -5.71
N VAL A 50 -0.61 4.43 -4.38
CA VAL A 50 0.15 3.55 -3.48
C VAL A 50 -0.43 2.14 -3.34
N GLU A 51 -1.76 2.00 -3.39
CA GLU A 51 -2.46 0.72 -3.26
C GLU A 51 -2.47 -0.13 -4.53
N ASP A 52 -2.28 0.49 -5.70
CA ASP A 52 -2.23 -0.23 -6.97
C ASP A 52 -0.83 -0.16 -7.58
N SER A 53 -0.45 0.96 -8.19
CA SER A 53 0.82 1.09 -8.94
C SER A 53 2.04 0.72 -8.07
N LEU A 54 2.24 1.43 -6.95
CA LEU A 54 3.38 1.21 -6.06
C LEU A 54 3.34 -0.18 -5.41
N TYR A 55 2.16 -0.65 -5.01
CA TYR A 55 2.01 -1.98 -4.43
C TYR A 55 2.49 -3.07 -5.39
N TRP A 56 2.09 -3.01 -6.66
CA TRP A 56 2.48 -4.03 -7.64
C TRP A 56 3.96 -3.96 -8.02
N THR A 57 4.58 -2.77 -8.03
CA THR A 57 6.04 -2.66 -8.21
C THR A 57 6.80 -3.27 -7.02
N ILE A 58 6.32 -3.08 -5.78
CA ILE A 58 6.86 -3.75 -4.58
C ILE A 58 6.73 -5.28 -4.69
N VAL A 59 5.56 -5.78 -5.12
CA VAL A 59 5.34 -7.22 -5.33
C VAL A 59 6.30 -7.78 -6.37
N MET A 60 6.50 -7.07 -7.49
CA MET A 60 7.45 -7.45 -8.54
C MET A 60 8.89 -7.53 -7.99
N TRP A 61 9.32 -6.49 -7.26
CA TRP A 61 10.63 -6.47 -6.61
C TRP A 61 10.82 -7.63 -5.63
N ARG A 62 9.87 -7.82 -4.72
CA ARG A 62 9.96 -8.79 -3.62
C ARG A 62 9.88 -10.24 -4.08
N LEU A 63 9.07 -10.54 -5.10
CA LEU A 63 8.78 -11.92 -5.52
C LEU A 63 9.42 -12.31 -6.85
N ILE A 64 9.87 -11.37 -7.66
CA ILE A 64 10.50 -11.65 -8.96
C ILE A 64 11.97 -11.27 -8.95
N PHE A 65 12.32 -10.01 -8.67
CA PHE A 65 13.70 -9.53 -8.78
C PHE A 65 14.59 -10.01 -7.62
N GLU A 66 14.12 -9.89 -6.38
CA GLU A 66 14.80 -10.39 -5.18
C GLU A 66 14.75 -11.93 -5.16
N LYS A 67 15.90 -12.62 -5.27
CA LYS A 67 15.94 -14.09 -5.48
C LYS A 67 16.02 -14.92 -4.20
N THR A 68 16.44 -14.34 -3.08
CA THR A 68 16.71 -15.06 -1.83
C THR A 68 15.44 -15.42 -1.07
N GLY A 69 14.37 -14.65 -1.25
CA GLY A 69 13.13 -14.74 -0.46
C GLY A 69 13.32 -14.30 0.98
N ILE A 70 14.29 -13.42 1.26
CA ILE A 70 14.74 -13.09 2.62
C ILE A 70 13.60 -12.67 3.55
N VAL A 71 12.66 -11.85 3.07
CA VAL A 71 11.50 -11.39 3.85
C VAL A 71 10.66 -12.59 4.33
N TYR A 72 10.31 -13.50 3.42
CA TYR A 72 9.50 -14.66 3.76
C TYR A 72 10.25 -15.70 4.61
N ARG A 73 11.57 -15.81 4.44
CA ARG A 73 12.41 -16.65 5.30
C ARG A 73 12.51 -16.10 6.72
N LYS A 74 12.64 -14.77 6.87
CA LYS A 74 12.60 -14.10 8.19
C LYS A 74 11.26 -14.31 8.90
N LEU A 75 10.17 -14.43 8.14
CA LEU A 75 8.84 -14.80 8.66
C LEU A 75 8.68 -16.31 8.94
N GLY A 76 9.74 -17.12 8.79
CA GLY A 76 9.70 -18.56 9.07
C GLY A 76 8.95 -19.39 8.02
N LEU A 77 8.69 -18.86 6.82
CA LEU A 77 7.97 -19.62 5.79
C LEU A 77 8.88 -20.69 5.16
N PRO A 78 8.37 -21.93 4.95
CA PRO A 78 9.15 -22.99 4.33
C PRO A 78 9.41 -22.70 2.84
N SER A 79 10.56 -23.15 2.32
CA SER A 79 10.98 -22.89 0.94
C SER A 79 9.94 -23.30 -0.12
N ALA A 80 9.21 -24.40 0.11
CA ALA A 80 8.15 -24.85 -0.79
C ALA A 80 6.98 -23.87 -0.88
N LEU A 81 6.60 -23.25 0.25
CA LEU A 81 5.56 -22.22 0.28
C LEU A 81 6.03 -20.94 -0.40
N ILE A 82 7.29 -20.53 -0.19
CA ILE A 82 7.88 -19.37 -0.86
C ILE A 82 7.86 -19.58 -2.39
N TRP A 83 8.26 -20.77 -2.85
CA TRP A 83 8.19 -21.12 -4.27
C TRP A 83 6.76 -21.02 -4.82
N TYR A 84 5.78 -21.55 -4.11
CA TYR A 84 4.37 -21.48 -4.49
C TYR A 84 3.87 -20.03 -4.58
N ILE A 85 4.17 -19.20 -3.58
CA ILE A 85 3.81 -17.77 -3.56
C ILE A 85 4.39 -17.06 -4.77
N ARG A 86 5.68 -17.29 -5.08
CA ARG A 86 6.33 -16.67 -6.25
C ARG A 86 5.68 -17.12 -7.56
N ARG A 87 5.31 -18.40 -7.68
CA ARG A 87 4.61 -18.93 -8.86
C ARG A 87 3.22 -18.32 -9.02
N ALA A 88 2.45 -18.21 -7.93
CA ALA A 88 1.13 -17.56 -7.95
C ALA A 88 1.23 -16.06 -8.28
N ALA A 89 2.21 -15.36 -7.71
CA ALA A 89 2.42 -13.94 -7.94
C ALA A 89 2.74 -13.61 -9.40
N ARG A 90 3.50 -14.45 -10.11
CA ARG A 90 3.77 -14.26 -11.55
C ARG A 90 2.50 -14.14 -12.38
N SER A 91 1.50 -14.97 -12.11
CA SER A 91 0.22 -14.88 -12.82
C SER A 91 -0.50 -13.58 -12.49
N GLY A 92 -0.54 -13.18 -11.22
CA GLY A 92 -1.16 -11.93 -10.79
C GLY A 92 -0.49 -10.69 -11.39
N LEU A 93 0.83 -10.64 -11.35
CA LEU A 93 1.65 -9.57 -11.95
C LEU A 93 1.42 -9.45 -13.46
N TRP A 94 1.35 -10.58 -14.16
CA TRP A 94 1.03 -10.58 -15.59
C TRP A 94 -0.41 -10.16 -15.86
N SER A 95 -1.38 -10.56 -15.04
CA SER A 95 -2.76 -10.08 -15.21
C SER A 95 -2.89 -8.58 -14.94
N HIS A 96 -2.13 -8.03 -13.98
CA HIS A 96 -2.16 -6.60 -13.65
C HIS A 96 -1.59 -5.71 -14.77
N GLY A 97 -0.46 -6.09 -15.36
CA GLY A 97 0.26 -5.20 -16.28
C GLY A 97 1.74 -5.18 -15.97
N ILE A 98 2.06 -4.88 -14.70
CA ILE A 98 3.42 -4.65 -14.20
C ILE A 98 4.36 -5.83 -14.47
N GLY A 99 3.87 -7.07 -14.50
CA GLY A 99 4.67 -8.25 -14.78
C GLY A 99 5.26 -8.32 -16.20
N ARG A 100 4.91 -7.39 -17.09
CA ARG A 100 5.45 -7.28 -18.46
C ARG A 100 6.72 -6.42 -18.55
N TYR A 101 6.97 -5.59 -17.55
CA TYR A 101 8.05 -4.62 -17.58
C TYR A 101 9.38 -5.20 -17.07
N SER A 102 10.47 -4.60 -17.54
CA SER A 102 11.83 -4.87 -17.06
C SER A 102 12.03 -4.37 -15.63
N GLN A 103 13.14 -4.74 -15.01
CA GLN A 103 13.46 -4.25 -13.66
C GLN A 103 13.70 -2.73 -13.64
N GLU A 104 14.32 -2.20 -14.68
CA GLU A 104 14.58 -0.78 -14.86
C GLU A 104 13.28 0.00 -15.04
N GLU A 105 12.37 -0.48 -15.90
CA GLU A 105 11.05 0.13 -16.11
C GLU A 105 10.20 0.12 -14.83
N VAL A 106 10.18 -1.00 -14.09
CA VAL A 106 9.48 -1.08 -12.79
C VAL A 106 10.07 -0.10 -11.76
N THR A 107 11.39 0.08 -11.78
CA THR A 107 12.06 1.03 -10.88
C THR A 107 11.68 2.47 -11.23
N GLN A 108 11.61 2.82 -12.52
CA GLN A 108 11.14 4.14 -12.96
C GLN A 108 9.70 4.43 -12.53
N ILE A 109 8.79 3.45 -12.65
CA ILE A 109 7.40 3.60 -12.18
C ILE A 109 7.36 3.84 -10.66
N MET A 110 8.11 3.02 -9.91
CA MET A 110 8.21 3.16 -8.45
C MET A 110 8.76 4.53 -8.04
N GLU A 111 9.82 5.02 -8.70
CA GLU A 111 10.40 6.34 -8.46
C GLU A 111 9.40 7.47 -8.77
N ALA A 112 8.66 7.37 -9.87
CA ALA A 112 7.63 8.34 -10.24
C ALA A 112 6.50 8.42 -9.21
N ASP A 113 6.00 7.27 -8.75
CA ASP A 113 4.97 7.20 -7.71
C ASP A 113 5.45 7.81 -6.39
N LEU A 114 6.68 7.49 -5.97
CA LEU A 114 7.29 8.04 -4.76
C LEU A 114 7.56 9.54 -4.88
N ALA A 115 7.98 10.01 -6.06
CA ALA A 115 8.17 11.43 -6.31
C ALA A 115 6.84 12.20 -6.23
N ALA A 116 5.75 11.64 -6.77
CA ALA A 116 4.43 12.25 -6.66
C ALA A 116 3.97 12.35 -5.20
N VAL A 117 4.14 11.28 -4.42
CA VAL A 117 3.85 11.30 -2.97
C VAL A 117 4.71 12.35 -2.25
N SER A 118 6.01 12.36 -2.51
CA SER A 118 6.95 13.31 -1.91
C SER A 118 6.60 14.76 -2.25
N GLN A 119 6.16 15.03 -3.47
CA GLN A 119 5.82 16.38 -3.92
C GLN A 119 4.57 16.92 -3.23
N ILE A 120 3.59 16.07 -2.95
CA ILE A 120 2.37 16.48 -2.24
C ILE A 120 2.62 16.57 -0.74
N LEU A 121 3.40 15.65 -0.16
CA LEU A 121 3.80 15.73 1.25
C LEU A 121 4.61 17.00 1.53
N GLY A 122 5.58 17.32 0.66
CA GLY A 122 6.46 18.47 0.83
C GLY A 122 7.21 18.42 2.16
N ASP A 123 7.26 19.56 2.85
CA ASP A 123 7.87 19.69 4.18
C ASP A 123 6.88 19.39 5.32
N ASN A 124 5.69 18.87 5.02
CA ASN A 124 4.68 18.59 6.03
C ASN A 124 4.95 17.26 6.77
N ASN A 125 4.56 17.20 8.05
CA ASN A 125 4.60 15.94 8.81
C ASN A 125 3.53 14.93 8.36
N PHE A 126 2.38 15.43 7.89
CA PHE A 126 1.26 14.67 7.36
C PHE A 126 0.87 15.24 5.99
N LEU A 127 0.14 14.47 5.19
CA LEU A 127 -0.14 14.78 3.79
C LEU A 127 -0.73 16.18 3.58
N PHE A 128 -1.54 16.66 4.52
CA PHE A 128 -2.20 17.95 4.45
C PHE A 128 -2.05 18.80 5.72
N GLY A 129 -0.94 18.64 6.45
CA GLY A 129 -0.66 19.46 7.63
C GLY A 129 0.46 18.94 8.52
N ASN A 130 0.65 19.56 9.67
CA ASN A 130 1.81 19.30 10.54
C ASN A 130 1.43 18.80 11.93
N ASP A 131 0.18 19.03 12.35
CA ASP A 131 -0.29 18.69 13.67
C ASP A 131 -1.02 17.34 13.66
N LEU A 132 -1.10 16.68 14.81
CA LEU A 132 -1.82 15.41 14.94
C LEU A 132 -3.31 15.53 14.55
N SER A 133 -3.89 16.73 14.65
CA SER A 133 -5.24 17.01 14.18
C SER A 133 -5.40 16.99 12.66
N ASP A 134 -4.29 17.08 11.92
CA ASP A 134 -4.27 17.10 10.46
C ASP A 134 -4.18 15.70 9.85
N VAL A 135 -3.95 14.67 10.67
CA VAL A 135 -3.88 13.26 10.25
C VAL A 135 -5.21 12.85 9.61
N SER A 136 -5.11 12.30 8.40
CA SER A 136 -6.22 11.80 7.61
C SER A 136 -6.14 10.28 7.40
N GLU A 137 -7.20 9.68 6.86
CA GLU A 137 -7.14 8.24 6.49
C GLU A 137 -6.09 7.98 5.39
N PHE A 138 -5.79 8.99 4.56
CA PHE A 138 -4.81 8.88 3.50
C PHE A 138 -3.39 8.72 4.06
N ASP A 139 -3.05 9.41 5.15
CA ASP A 139 -1.77 9.25 5.85
C ASP A 139 -1.57 7.80 6.28
N CYS A 140 -2.61 7.18 6.86
CA CYS A 140 -2.57 5.78 7.27
C CYS A 140 -2.35 4.83 6.08
N ALA A 141 -3.03 5.07 4.95
CA ALA A 141 -2.89 4.25 3.76
C ALA A 141 -1.48 4.38 3.14
N LEU A 142 -0.97 5.61 3.03
CA LEU A 142 0.38 5.88 2.54
C LEU A 142 1.43 5.24 3.46
N PHE A 143 1.35 5.48 4.76
CA PHE A 143 2.28 4.90 5.74
C PHE A 143 2.29 3.38 5.67
N GLY A 144 1.12 2.74 5.57
CA GLY A 144 0.99 1.29 5.44
C GLY A 144 1.75 0.70 4.24
N GLN A 145 1.84 1.43 3.13
CA GLN A 145 2.62 1.00 1.97
C GLN A 145 4.09 1.42 2.05
N LEU A 146 4.38 2.65 2.44
CA LEU A 146 5.74 3.18 2.53
C LEU A 146 6.60 2.41 3.55
N CYS A 147 5.99 1.92 4.63
CA CYS A 147 6.69 1.10 5.62
C CYS A 147 7.27 -0.19 5.01
N GLN A 148 6.66 -0.72 3.95
CA GLN A 148 7.17 -1.89 3.22
C GLN A 148 8.48 -1.59 2.50
N LEU A 149 8.65 -0.36 2.02
CA LEU A 149 9.85 0.09 1.33
C LEU A 149 10.98 0.36 2.33
N VAL A 150 10.66 1.05 3.42
CA VAL A 150 11.65 1.50 4.40
C VAL A 150 12.20 0.38 5.28
N TRP A 151 11.40 -0.64 5.61
CA TRP A 151 11.83 -1.67 6.58
C TRP A 151 11.83 -3.10 6.04
N GLN A 152 11.33 -3.33 4.82
CA GLN A 152 11.21 -4.69 4.27
C GLN A 152 11.91 -4.88 2.92
N MET A 153 12.70 -3.91 2.45
CA MET A 153 13.53 -4.08 1.25
C MET A 153 14.99 -4.44 1.61
N PRO A 154 15.71 -5.16 0.72
CA PRO A 154 17.12 -5.44 0.96
C PRO A 154 17.94 -4.15 1.09
N GLY A 155 18.79 -4.06 2.12
CA GLY A 155 19.66 -2.90 2.34
C GLY A 155 19.11 -1.88 3.35
N THR A 156 17.90 -2.09 3.86
CA THR A 156 17.33 -1.38 5.01
C THR A 156 17.53 -2.17 6.31
#